data_AF-A0A9E1R8H5-F1
#
_entry.id   AF-A0A9E1R8H5-F1
#
_cell.length_a   1.000
_cell.length_b   1.000
_cell.length_c   1.000
_cell.angle_alpha   90.00
_cell.angle_beta   90.00
_cell.angle_gamma   90.00
#
_symmetry.space_group_name_H-M   'P 1'
#
loop_
_entity.id
_entity.type
_entity.pdbx_description
1 polymer ?
#
loop_
_entity_poly.entity_id
_entity_poly.type
_entity_poly.pdbx_seq_one_letter_code
_entity_poly.pdbx_strand_id
1 'polypeptide(L)' 'YHLTVADQRNPRDGRFIERVGFHNPVARGQEEVTRIDMQRVDFWMEQGAQPTVRVAGLIKAARKAAE' A
#
# COMPACT_ATOMS: atom_id res chain seq x y z
N TYR A 1 9.54 0.42 2.88
CA TYR A 1 8.74 1.24 1.94
C TYR A 1 7.37 1.52 2.54
N HIS A 2 6.82 2.72 2.34
CA HIS A 2 5.47 3.05 2.79
C HIS A 2 4.49 2.95 1.62
N LEU A 3 3.27 2.48 1.91
CA LEU A 3 2.16 2.53 0.97
C LEU A 3 1.36 3.78 1.31
N THR A 4 1.42 4.77 0.42
CA THR A 4 0.80 6.08 0.60
C THR A 4 -0.09 6.40 -0.61
N VAL A 5 -1.20 7.07 -0.34
CA VAL A 5 -2.07 7.67 -1.33
C VAL A 5 -1.66 9.12 -1.48
N ALA A 6 -1.29 9.53 -2.70
CA ALA A 6 -0.81 10.87 -3.00
C ALA A 6 -1.23 11.27 -4.41
N ASP A 7 -1.21 12.57 -4.68
CA ASP A 7 -1.34 13.09 -6.04
C ASP A 7 -0.08 12.71 -6.84
N GLN A 8 -0.26 12.18 -8.05
CA GLN A 8 0.84 11.73 -8.92
C GLN A 8 1.84 12.86 -9.26
N ARG A 9 1.40 14.13 -9.23
CA ARG A 9 2.25 15.29 -9.51
C ARG A 9 3.22 15.61 -8.37
N ASN A 10 2.97 15.07 -7.17
CA ASN A 10 3.83 15.30 -6.03
C ASN A 10 5.11 14.43 -6.11
N PRO A 11 6.24 14.90 -5.57
CA PRO A 11 7.44 14.08 -5.47
C PRO A 11 7.17 12.84 -4.60
N ARG A 12 7.84 11.73 -4.92
CA ARG A 12 7.63 10.41 -4.31
C ARG A 12 7.57 10.42 -2.78
N ASP A 13 8.49 11.14 -2.15
CA ASP A 13 8.63 11.20 -0.70
C ASP A 13 8.08 12.52 -0.10
N GLY A 14 7.23 13.22 -0.87
CA GLY A 14 6.64 14.50 -0.49
C GLY A 14 5.29 14.39 0.20
N ARG A 15 4.43 15.38 -0.07
CA ARG A 15 3.09 15.45 0.50
C ARG A 15 2.22 14.29 0.01
N PHE A 16 1.71 13.50 0.94
CA PHE A 16 0.71 12.47 0.71
C PHE A 16 -0.61 12.84 1.42
N ILE A 17 -1.70 12.22 0.97
CA ILE A 17 -3.05 12.38 1.53
C ILE A 17 -3.20 11.45 2.73
N GLU A 18 -2.86 10.17 2.54
CA GLU A 18 -3.03 9.14 3.56
C GLU A 18 -1.97 8.04 3.44
N ARG A 19 -1.59 7.44 4.56
CA ARG A 19 -0.77 6.23 4.59
C ARG A 19 -1.66 5.02 4.87
N VAL A 20 -1.72 4.11 3.92
CA VAL A 20 -2.57 2.91 3.95
C VAL A 20 -1.79 1.62 4.29
N GLY A 21 -0.47 1.72 4.47
CA GLY A 21 0.32 0.56 4.86
C GLY A 21 1.82 0.75 4.78
N PHE A 22 2.53 -0.37 4.80
CA PHE A 22 3.97 -0.45 4.54
C PHE A 22 4.36 -1.84 4.02
N HIS A 23 5.52 -1.88 3.36
CA HIS A 23 6.18 -3.08 2.89
C HIS A 23 7.67 -3.01 3.21
N ASN A 24 8.16 -3.98 3.98
CA ASN A 24 9.55 -4.14 4.37
C ASN A 24 10.11 -5.47 3.80
N PRO A 25 10.75 -5.45 2.63
CA PRO A 25 11.27 -6.67 2.01
C PRO A 25 12.50 -7.24 2.71
N VAL A 26 13.08 -6.53 3.69
CA VAL A 26 14.26 -6.96 4.46
C VAL A 26 13.91 -7.30 5.91
N ALA A 27 12.62 -7.41 6.24
CA ALA A 27 12.16 -7.81 7.56
C ALA A 27 12.77 -9.16 7.97
N ARG A 28 13.20 -9.28 9.24
CA ARG A 28 13.85 -10.48 9.77
C ARG A 28 13.08 -11.07 10.94
N GLY A 29 13.16 -12.39 11.10
CA GLY A 29 12.56 -13.09 12.23
C GLY A 29 11.04 -12.97 12.24
N GLN A 30 10.50 -12.37 13.30
CA GLN A 30 9.05 -12.20 13.53
C GLN A 30 8.52 -10.83 13.10
N GLU A 31 9.35 -10.00 12.45
CA GLU A 31 8.91 -8.70 11.96
C GLU A 31 7.88 -8.82 10.84
N GLU A 32 6.86 -7.96 10.87
CA GLU A 32 5.82 -7.94 9.85
C GLU A 32 6.38 -7.43 8.52
N VAL A 33 6.42 -8.32 7.52
CA VAL A 33 6.96 -8.01 6.19
C VAL A 33 6.09 -6.98 5.47
N THR A 34 4.77 -7.09 5.59
CA THR A 34 3.83 -6.21 4.88
C THR A 34 2.58 -6.03 5.72
N ARG A 35 2.15 -4.78 5.86
CA ARG A 35 0.85 -4.44 6.45
C ARG A 35 0.10 -3.52 5.51
N ILE A 36 -1.13 -3.89 5.20
CA ILE A 36 -2.01 -3.12 4.32
C ILE A 36 -3.37 -3.01 5.00
N ASP A 37 -3.86 -1.79 5.16
CA ASP A 37 -5.25 -1.54 5.53
C ASP A 37 -6.13 -1.72 4.29
N MET A 38 -6.71 -2.91 4.16
CA MET A 38 -7.52 -3.27 3.00
C MET A 38 -8.79 -2.42 2.89
N GLN A 39 -9.41 -2.03 4.02
CA GLN A 39 -10.62 -1.21 4.01
C GLN A 39 -10.35 0.17 3.41
N ARG A 40 -9.23 0.79 3.78
CA ARG A 40 -8.83 2.08 3.22
C ARG A 40 -8.39 1.97 1.77
N VAL A 41 -7.69 0.90 1.41
CA VAL A 41 -7.30 0.64 0.01
C VAL A 41 -8.52 0.50 -0.89
N ASP A 42 -9.52 -0.28 -0.48
CA ASP A 42 -10.76 -0.47 -1.26
C ASP A 42 -11.54 0.84 -1.40
N PHE A 43 -11.67 1.62 -0.33
CA PHE A 43 -12.26 2.96 -0.38
C PHE A 43 -11.58 3.85 -1.43
N TRP A 44 -10.25 3.93 -1.43
CA TRP A 44 -9.54 4.79 -2.37
C TRP A 44 -9.62 4.29 -3.82
N MET A 45 -9.66 2.98 -4.04
CA MET A 45 -9.89 2.42 -5.38
C MET A 45 -11.28 2.75 -5.90
N GLU A 46 -12.32 2.72 -5.06
CA GLU A 46 -13.68 3.16 -5.43
C GLU A 46 -13.73 4.65 -5.79
N GLN A 47 -12.93 5.48 -5.13
CA GLN A 47 -12.77 6.90 -5.47
C GLN A 47 -11.92 7.15 -6.73
N GLY A 48 -11.44 6.09 -7.40
CA GLY A 48 -10.68 6.17 -8.65
C GLY A 48 -9.17 6.23 -8.48
N ALA A 49 -8.62 5.99 -7.28
CA ALA A 49 -7.18 5.90 -7.09
C ALA A 49 -6.60 4.68 -7.83
N GLN A 50 -5.48 4.89 -8.53
CA GLN A 50 -4.82 3.83 -9.29
C GLN A 50 -3.54 3.37 -8.56
N PRO A 51 -3.43 2.07 -8.22
CA PRO A 51 -2.22 1.55 -7.60
C PRO A 51 -1.08 1.42 -8.62
N THR A 52 0.16 1.61 -8.16
CA THR A 52 1.34 1.28 -8.97
C THR A 52 1.47 -0.24 -9.16
N VAL A 53 2.19 -0.68 -10.20
CA VAL A 53 2.38 -2.11 -10.52
C VAL A 53 2.85 -2.93 -9.31
N ARG A 54 3.80 -2.40 -8.52
CA ARG A 54 4.29 -3.07 -7.30
C ARG A 54 3.22 -3.14 -6.22
N VAL A 55 2.49 -2.05 -5.98
CA VAL A 55 1.43 -1.99 -4.96
C VAL A 55 0.26 -2.91 -5.33
N ALA A 56 -0.13 -2.99 -6.61
CA ALA A 56 -1.15 -3.92 -7.08
C ALA A 56 -0.79 -5.38 -6.77
N GLY A 57 0.48 -5.76 -6.96
CA GLY A 57 0.98 -7.09 -6.58
C GLY A 57 0.89 -7.36 -5.08
N LEU A 58 1.23 -6.37 -4.25
CA LEU A 58 1.13 -6.47 -2.79
C LEU A 58 -0.33 -6.57 -2.32
N ILE A 59 -1.24 -5.79 -2.90
CA ILE A 59 -2.68 -5.86 -2.61
C ILE A 59 -3.22 -7.25 -2.95
N LYS A 60 -2.85 -7.81 -4.11
CA LYS A 60 -3.27 -9.16 -4.51
C LYS A 60 -2.75 -10.22 -3.53
N ALA A 61 -1.49 -10.12 -3.12
CA ALA A 61 -0.91 -11.03 -2.14
C ALA A 61 -1.59 -10.91 -0.76
N ALA A 62 -1.88 -9.69 -0.31
CA ALA A 62 -2.57 -9.43 0.96
C ALA A 62 -4.00 -9.99 0.96
N ARG A 63 -4.75 -9.83 -0.14
CA ARG A 63 -6.09 -10.43 -0.30
C ARG A 63 -6.05 -11.95 -0.23
N LYS A 64 -5.07 -12.59 -0.88
CA LYS A 64 -4.90 -14.06 -0.83
C LYS A 64 -4.54 -14.55 0.58
N ALA A 65 -3.79 -13.79 1.36
CA ALA A 65 -3.41 -14.17 2.72
C ALA A 65 -4.55 -14.03 3.74
N ALA A 66 -5.61 -13.29 3.40
CA ALA A 66 -6.80 -13.10 4.23
C ALA A 66 -7.91 -14.14 3.96
N GLU A 67 -7.76 -14.96 2.91
CA GLU A 67 -8.59 -16.12 2.58
C GLU A 67 -8.03 -17.38 3.24
#